data_AF-A0A812T1H2-F1
#
_entry.id   AF-A0A812T1H2-F1
#
_cell.length_a   1.000
_cell.length_b   1.000
_cell.length_c   1.000
_cell.angle_alpha   90.00
_cell.angle_beta   90.00
_cell.angle_gamma   90.00
#
_symmetry.space_group_name_H-M   'P 1'
#
loop_
_entity.id
_entity.type
_entity.pdbx_description
1 polymer ?
#
loop_
_entity_poly.entity_id
_entity_poly.type
_entity_poly.pdbx_seq_one_letter_code
_entity_poly.pdbx_strand_id
1 'polypeptide(L)'
;MLTIHSLLEGMSIGAQVHTATFVSIFLAVGAHKGLAAFALGSKLLEDAPPGQRWILYRGILLFGVCSPIGIMIGAYMVDEVKGAGIGLLLSAATGTFLYIAIPELLLPAFEGEQSSTSATLAAVLGFSVMAFLAIWV
;
A
#
# COMPACT_ATOMS: atom_id res chain seq x y z
N MET A 1 -8.59 -5.85 2.42
CA MET A 1 -8.51 -5.10 1.14
C MET A 1 -7.07 -4.75 0.73
N LEU A 2 -6.11 -4.60 1.66
CA LEU A 2 -4.70 -4.28 1.35
C LEU A 2 -4.04 -5.25 0.36
N THR A 3 -4.45 -6.52 0.34
CA THR A 3 -3.99 -7.52 -0.65
C THR A 3 -4.38 -7.15 -2.09
N ILE A 4 -5.60 -6.67 -2.31
CA ILE A 4 -6.08 -6.24 -3.63
C ILE A 4 -5.36 -4.96 -4.04
N HIS A 5 -5.22 -4.00 -3.11
CA HIS A 5 -4.41 -2.81 -3.32
C HIS A 5 -2.98 -3.16 -3.78
N SER A 6 -2.30 -4.05 -3.04
CA SER A 6 -0.94 -4.53 -3.33
C SER A 6 -0.82 -5.22 -4.69
N LEU A 7 -1.88 -5.91 -5.14
CA LEU A 7 -1.95 -6.55 -6.45
C LEU A 7 -2.11 -5.51 -7.57
N LEU A 8 -3.06 -4.57 -7.43
CA LEU A 8 -3.33 -3.52 -8.42
C LEU A 8 -2.15 -2.58 -8.60
N GLU A 9 -1.52 -2.20 -7.48
CA GLU A 9 -0.28 -1.42 -7.46
C GLU A 9 0.88 -2.19 -8.12
N GLY A 10 1.02 -3.49 -7.84
CA GLY A 10 2.00 -4.33 -8.52
C GLY A 10 1.78 -4.36 -10.04
N MET A 11 0.52 -4.50 -10.48
CA MET A 11 0.17 -4.49 -11.91
C MET A 11 0.50 -3.16 -12.58
N SER A 12 0.25 -2.03 -11.90
CA SER A 12 0.58 -0.71 -12.46
C SER A 12 2.09 -0.49 -12.56
N ILE A 13 2.89 -1.01 -11.62
CA ILE A 13 4.36 -1.03 -11.71
C ILE A 13 4.82 -1.92 -12.87
N GLY A 14 4.30 -3.14 -12.98
CA GLY A 14 4.69 -4.09 -14.02
C GLY A 14 4.37 -3.63 -15.44
N ALA A 15 3.29 -2.86 -15.61
CA ALA A 15 2.85 -2.33 -16.90
C ALA A 15 3.65 -1.09 -17.36
N GLN A 16 4.66 -0.64 -16.61
CA GLN A 16 5.50 0.50 -17.02
C GLN A 16 6.41 0.12 -18.19
N VAL A 17 6.33 0.90 -19.28
CA VAL A 17 7.16 0.69 -20.48
C VAL A 17 8.59 1.19 -20.27
N HIS A 18 8.76 2.29 -19.53
CA HIS A 18 10.06 2.91 -19.32
C HIS A 18 10.68 2.43 -18.00
N THR A 19 11.90 1.90 -18.07
CA THR A 19 12.65 1.41 -16.90
C THR A 19 12.85 2.49 -15.83
N ALA A 20 13.04 3.75 -16.23
CA ALA A 20 13.17 4.86 -15.29
C ALA A 20 11.90 5.04 -14.44
N THR A 21 10.73 5.03 -15.08
CA THR A 21 9.42 5.14 -14.42
C THR A 21 9.12 3.90 -13.57
N PHE A 22 9.47 2.70 -14.05
CA PHE A 22 9.38 1.48 -13.26
C PHE A 22 10.17 1.59 -11.94
N VAL A 23 11.45 1.97 -12.02
CA VAL A 23 12.34 2.07 -10.85
C VAL A 23 11.84 3.14 -9.90
N SER A 24 11.44 4.30 -10.43
CA SER A 24 10.83 5.38 -9.66
C SER A 24 9.63 4.86 -8.86
N ILE A 25 8.57 4.39 -9.52
CA ILE A 25 7.35 3.96 -8.83
C ILE A 25 7.65 2.80 -7.87
N PHE A 26 8.53 1.85 -8.25
CA PHE A 26 8.94 0.77 -7.36
C PHE A 26 9.58 1.26 -6.06
N LEU A 27 10.44 2.27 -6.11
CA LEU A 27 11.03 2.89 -4.92
C LEU A 27 10.00 3.63 -4.07
N ALA A 28 9.09 4.38 -4.68
CA ALA A 28 7.98 5.04 -3.99
C ALA A 28 7.10 4.03 -3.25
N VAL A 29 6.77 2.91 -3.90
CA VAL A 29 5.99 1.83 -3.31
C VAL A 29 6.76 1.16 -2.18
N GLY A 30 8.03 0.82 -2.41
CA GLY A 30 8.90 0.21 -1.42
C GLY A 30 8.98 1.03 -0.12
N ALA A 31 9.03 2.36 -0.22
CA ALA A 31 9.12 3.28 0.91
C ALA A 31 7.94 3.18 1.88
N HIS A 32 6.73 2.88 1.39
CA HIS A 32 5.53 2.80 2.22
C HIS A 32 4.97 1.37 2.36
N LYS A 33 5.52 0.40 1.64
CA LYS A 33 5.09 -1.01 1.70
C LYS A 33 5.34 -1.66 3.06
N GLY A 34 6.47 -1.34 3.69
CA GLY A 34 6.78 -1.79 5.05
C GLY A 34 5.81 -1.22 6.08
N LEU A 35 5.45 0.06 5.94
CA LEU A 35 4.48 0.72 6.81
C LEU A 35 3.07 0.12 6.64
N ALA A 36 2.67 -0.15 5.40
CA ALA A 36 1.41 -0.84 5.12
C ALA A 36 1.38 -2.27 5.69
N ALA A 37 2.48 -3.01 5.58
CA ALA A 37 2.61 -4.34 6.20
C ALA A 37 2.55 -4.28 7.73
N PHE A 38 3.16 -3.27 8.35
CA PHE A 38 3.10 -3.03 9.79
C PHE A 38 1.67 -2.73 10.24
N ALA A 39 0.96 -1.85 9.55
CA ALA A 39 -0.45 -1.54 9.85
C ALA A 39 -1.34 -2.78 9.74
N LEU A 40 -1.20 -3.55 8.66
CA LEU A 40 -1.91 -4.82 8.49
C LEU A 40 -1.58 -5.81 9.63
N GLY A 41 -0.31 -5.94 9.97
CA GLY A 41 0.14 -6.81 11.05
C GLY A 41 -0.42 -6.41 12.41
N SER A 42 -0.46 -5.11 12.72
CA SER A 42 -1.04 -4.59 13.96
C SER A 42 -2.54 -4.91 14.04
N LYS A 43 -3.28 -4.69 12.95
CA LYS A 43 -4.72 -5.02 12.88
C LYS A 43 -4.99 -6.51 13.01
N LEU A 44 -4.24 -7.34 12.29
CA LEU A 44 -4.35 -8.79 12.42
C LEU A 44 -3.98 -9.27 13.83
N LEU A 45 -3.15 -8.53 14.57
CA LEU A 45 -2.78 -8.89 15.95
C LEU A 45 -3.89 -8.50 16.92
N GLU A 46 -4.49 -7.33 16.75
CA GLU A 46 -5.66 -6.84 17.50
C GLU A 46 -6.86 -7.78 17.31
N ASP A 47 -7.11 -8.23 16.09
CA ASP A 47 -8.28 -9.04 15.73
C ASP A 47 -8.07 -10.55 15.95
N ALA A 48 -6.84 -11.01 16.22
CA ALA A 48 -6.54 -12.44 16.31
C ALA A 48 -7.07 -13.08 17.60
N PRO A 49 -7.84 -14.19 17.51
CA PRO A 49 -8.22 -14.96 18.68
C PRO A 49 -7.02 -15.56 19.41
N PRO A 50 -7.13 -15.83 20.73
CA PRO A 50 -6.09 -16.52 21.49
C PRO A 50 -5.68 -17.84 20.81
N GLY A 51 -4.38 -18.00 20.54
CA GLY A 51 -3.83 -19.21 19.91
C GLY A 51 -3.82 -19.22 18.37
N GLN A 52 -4.38 -18.23 17.69
CA GLN A 52 -4.44 -18.18 16.21
C GLN A 52 -3.43 -17.23 15.56
N ARG A 53 -2.24 -17.08 16.17
CA ARG A 53 -1.18 -16.19 15.64
C ARG A 53 -0.69 -16.57 14.23
N TRP A 54 -0.99 -17.77 13.75
CA TRP A 54 -0.67 -18.18 12.36
C TRP A 54 -1.37 -17.31 11.30
N ILE A 55 -2.50 -16.67 11.64
CA ILE A 55 -3.25 -15.78 10.74
C ILE A 55 -2.41 -14.57 10.34
N LEU A 56 -1.61 -14.03 11.28
CA LEU A 56 -0.67 -12.93 11.03
C LEU A 56 0.33 -13.28 9.92
N TYR A 57 1.02 -14.42 10.08
CA TYR A 57 2.01 -14.88 9.11
C TYR A 57 1.39 -15.08 7.73
N ARG A 58 0.22 -15.72 7.66
CA ARG A 58 -0.48 -15.92 6.38
C ARG A 58 -0.93 -14.61 5.74
N GLY A 59 -1.48 -13.69 6.52
CA GLY A 59 -1.93 -12.38 6.03
C GLY A 59 -0.78 -11.55 5.47
N ILE A 60 0.33 -11.46 6.20
CA ILE A 60 1.53 -10.71 5.77
C ILE A 60 2.17 -11.37 4.55
N LEU A 61 2.27 -12.70 4.51
CA LEU A 61 2.79 -13.43 3.35
C LEU A 61 1.93 -13.20 2.11
N LEU A 62 0.60 -13.28 2.24
CA LEU A 62 -0.32 -13.02 1.14
C LEU A 62 -0.19 -11.58 0.63
N PHE A 63 -0.14 -10.60 1.55
CA PHE A 63 0.06 -9.19 1.20
C PHE A 63 1.38 -8.96 0.46
N GLY A 64 2.46 -9.59 0.92
CA GLY A 64 3.80 -9.48 0.34
C GLY A 64 3.89 -10.10 -1.05
N VAL A 65 3.32 -11.29 -1.25
CA VAL A 65 3.36 -12.03 -2.52
C VAL A 65 2.47 -11.39 -3.60
N CYS A 66 1.43 -10.64 -3.22
CA CYS A 66 0.59 -9.95 -4.20
C CYS A 66 1.33 -8.92 -5.05
N SER A 67 2.37 -8.27 -4.56
CA SER A 67 3.15 -7.33 -5.38
C SER A 67 3.99 -7.98 -6.47
N PRO A 68 4.83 -8.99 -6.21
CA PRO A 68 5.55 -9.67 -7.29
C PRO A 68 4.57 -10.33 -8.27
N ILE A 69 3.45 -10.91 -7.78
CA ILE A 69 2.41 -11.44 -8.68
C ILE A 69 1.83 -10.33 -9.56
N GLY A 70 1.47 -9.19 -8.96
CA GLY A 70 0.95 -8.03 -9.69
C GLY A 70 1.93 -7.53 -10.73
N ILE A 71 3.21 -7.38 -10.37
CA ILE A 71 4.27 -6.96 -11.30
C ILE A 71 4.39 -7.93 -12.47
N MET A 72 4.38 -9.24 -12.21
CA MET A 72 4.43 -10.26 -13.28
C MET A 72 3.22 -10.18 -14.21
N ILE A 73 2.02 -10.01 -13.67
CA ILE A 73 0.79 -9.85 -14.46
C ILE A 73 0.85 -8.57 -15.29
N GLY A 74 1.24 -7.44 -14.68
CA GLY A 74 1.37 -6.15 -15.36
C GLY A 74 2.41 -6.19 -16.48
N ALA A 75 3.55 -6.85 -16.25
CA ALA A 75 4.59 -7.02 -17.25
C ALA A 75 4.15 -7.92 -18.41
N TYR A 76 3.41 -9.00 -18.12
CA TYR A 76 2.84 -9.86 -19.16
C TYR A 76 1.78 -9.13 -20.00
N MET A 77 1.02 -8.24 -19.39
CA MET A 77 -0.04 -7.44 -20.03
C MET A 77 0.45 -6.07 -20.52
N VAL A 78 1.77 -5.83 -20.57
CA VAL A 78 2.33 -4.50 -20.86
C VAL A 78 1.87 -3.94 -22.20
N ASP A 79 1.60 -4.81 -23.18
CA ASP A 79 1.13 -4.40 -24.50
C ASP A 79 -0.35 -4.00 -24.54
N GLU A 80 -1.17 -4.62 -23.69
CA GLU A 80 -2.61 -4.39 -23.58
C GLU A 80 -2.93 -3.25 -22.58
N VAL A 81 -2.08 -3.07 -21.57
CA VAL A 81 -2.26 -2.12 -20.48
C VAL A 81 -1.29 -0.96 -20.68
N LYS A 82 -1.68 -0.02 -21.55
CA LYS A 82 -0.92 1.22 -21.83
C LYS A 82 -1.76 2.46 -21.59
N GLY A 83 -1.09 3.58 -21.32
CA GLY A 83 -1.74 4.88 -21.15
C GLY A 83 -2.88 4.86 -20.13
N ALA A 84 -4.11 4.98 -20.60
CA ALA A 84 -5.31 4.98 -19.75
C ALA A 84 -5.45 3.71 -18.88
N GLY A 85 -5.01 2.53 -19.36
CA GLY A 85 -5.07 1.29 -18.58
C GLY A 85 -4.24 1.35 -17.30
N ILE A 86 -3.03 1.91 -17.38
CA ILE A 86 -2.16 2.14 -16.22
C ILE A 86 -2.83 3.14 -15.26
N GLY A 87 -3.43 4.20 -15.79
CA GLY A 87 -4.16 5.19 -15.01
C GLY A 87 -5.35 4.59 -14.24
N LEU A 88 -6.08 3.64 -14.83
CA LEU A 88 -7.16 2.90 -14.17
C LEU A 88 -6.66 1.99 -13.06
N LEU A 89 -5.54 1.29 -13.27
CA LEU A 89 -4.92 0.47 -12.22
C LEU A 89 -4.45 1.34 -11.05
N LEU A 90 -3.80 2.46 -11.34
CA LEU A 90 -3.31 3.38 -10.33
C LEU A 90 -4.46 4.04 -9.56
N SER A 91 -5.53 4.46 -10.24
CA SER A 91 -6.69 5.05 -9.58
C SER A 91 -7.42 4.04 -8.70
N ALA A 92 -7.57 2.79 -9.15
CA ALA A 92 -8.13 1.71 -8.35
C ALA A 92 -7.25 1.37 -7.13
N ALA A 93 -5.93 1.27 -7.31
CA ALA A 93 -4.98 1.08 -6.21
C ALA A 93 -5.06 2.24 -5.20
N THR A 94 -5.09 3.48 -5.68
CA THR A 94 -5.18 4.68 -4.82
C THR A 94 -6.49 4.73 -4.05
N GLY A 95 -7.61 4.45 -4.72
CA GLY A 95 -8.94 4.43 -4.09
C GLY A 95 -9.06 3.36 -3.01
N THR A 96 -8.55 2.15 -3.28
CA THR A 96 -8.52 1.06 -2.28
C THR A 96 -7.61 1.39 -1.10
N PHE A 97 -6.47 2.06 -1.31
CA PHE A 97 -5.62 2.53 -0.22
C PHE A 97 -6.35 3.54 0.65
N LEU A 98 -6.96 4.56 0.05
CA LEU A 98 -7.65 5.62 0.78
C LEU A 98 -8.86 5.09 1.57
N TYR A 99 -9.61 4.16 0.97
CA TYR A 99 -10.74 3.49 1.61
C TYR A 99 -10.35 2.74 2.89
N ILE A 100 -9.12 2.23 2.96
CA ILE A 100 -8.60 1.53 4.15
C ILE A 100 -7.94 2.52 5.11
N ALA A 101 -7.06 3.37 4.58
CA ALA A 101 -6.22 4.26 5.37
C ALA A 101 -7.03 5.22 6.24
N ILE A 102 -8.17 5.71 5.77
CA ILE A 102 -9.00 6.63 6.56
C ILE A 102 -9.69 5.90 7.72
N PRO A 103 -10.61 4.95 7.49
CA PRO A 103 -11.39 4.35 8.59
C PRO A 103 -10.61 3.35 9.44
N GLU A 104 -9.61 2.66 8.89
CA GLU A 104 -8.90 1.60 9.64
C GLU A 104 -7.64 2.12 10.34
N LEU A 105 -7.01 3.19 9.85
CA LEU A 105 -5.80 3.77 10.45
C LEU A 105 -6.03 5.17 11.00
N LEU A 106 -6.53 6.10 10.18
CA LEU A 106 -6.60 7.52 10.55
C LEU A 106 -7.64 7.77 11.65
N LEU A 107 -8.90 7.37 11.45
CA LEU A 107 -9.97 7.63 12.43
C LEU A 107 -9.68 7.00 13.80
N PRO A 108 -9.26 5.72 13.91
CA PRO A 108 -8.94 5.15 15.22
C PRO A 108 -7.78 5.85 15.92
N ALA A 109 -6.82 6.41 15.16
CA ALA A 109 -5.73 7.19 15.74
C ALA A 109 -6.21 8.53 16.35
N PHE A 110 -7.30 9.11 15.81
CA PHE A 110 -7.92 10.33 16.33
C PHE A 110 -8.90 10.09 17.48
N GLU A 111 -9.52 8.90 17.52
CA GLU A 111 -10.51 8.52 18.53
C GLU A 111 -9.91 7.81 19.75
N GLY A 112 -8.66 7.34 19.66
CA GLY A 112 -7.96 6.65 20.74
C GLY A 112 -7.58 7.55 21.93
N GLU A 113 -6.98 6.96 22.96
CA GLU A 113 -6.55 7.68 24.18
C GLU A 113 -5.42 8.71 23.96
N GLN A 114 -4.85 8.78 22.74
CA GLN A 114 -3.86 9.80 22.40
C GLN A 114 -4.52 11.16 22.17
N SER A 115 -3.81 12.23 22.53
CA SER A 115 -4.27 13.58 22.19
C SER A 115 -4.42 13.74 20.66
N SER A 116 -5.53 14.33 20.23
CA SER A 116 -5.82 14.63 18.81
C SER A 116 -4.67 15.40 18.13
N THR A 117 -3.93 16.21 18.89
CA THR A 117 -2.74 16.93 18.41
C THR A 117 -1.59 15.99 18.04
N SER A 118 -1.34 14.94 18.83
CA SER A 118 -0.30 13.93 18.54
C SER A 118 -0.62 13.15 17.26
N ALA A 119 -1.87 12.70 17.13
CA ALA A 119 -2.35 12.00 15.93
C ALA A 119 -2.23 12.87 14.68
N THR A 120 -2.61 14.16 14.78
CA THR A 120 -2.45 15.13 13.70
C THR A 120 -0.98 15.31 13.31
N LEU A 121 -0.09 15.51 14.29
CA LEU A 121 1.34 15.69 14.04
C LEU A 121 1.96 14.46 13.37
N ALA A 122 1.62 13.25 13.83
CA ALA A 122 2.09 12.02 13.22
C ALA A 122 1.59 11.86 11.78
N ALA A 123 0.32 12.17 11.52
CA ALA A 123 -0.26 12.12 10.17
C ALA A 123 0.40 13.14 9.22
N VAL A 124 0.59 14.38 9.67
CA VAL A 124 1.27 15.43 8.90
C VAL A 124 2.72 15.04 8.62
N LEU A 125 3.45 14.53 9.62
CA LEU A 125 4.83 14.07 9.44
C LEU A 125 4.91 12.92 8.43
N GLY A 126 4.04 11.91 8.56
CA GLY A 126 3.99 10.79 7.61
C GLY A 126 3.71 11.25 6.18
N PHE A 127 2.74 12.15 6.01
CA PHE A 127 2.44 12.76 4.71
C PHE A 127 3.62 13.57 4.17
N SER A 128 4.26 14.40 4.98
CA SER A 128 5.41 15.22 4.58
C SER A 128 6.61 14.37 4.14
N VAL A 129 6.88 13.25 4.83
CA VAL A 129 7.94 12.31 4.44
C VAL A 129 7.65 11.70 3.07
N MET A 130 6.42 11.24 2.84
CA MET A 130 6.03 10.66 1.54
C MET A 130 6.00 11.71 0.42
N ALA A 131 5.54 12.93 0.71
CA ALA A 131 5.54 14.04 -0.23
C ALA A 131 6.96 14.46 -0.61
N PHE A 132 7.90 14.48 0.34
CA PHE A 132 9.30 14.76 0.05
C PHE A 132 9.91 13.67 -0.83
N LEU A 133 9.62 12.40 -0.54
CA LEU A 133 10.09 11.28 -1.36
C LEU A 133 9.55 11.37 -2.80
N ALA A 134 8.30 11.76 -2.98
CA ALA A 134 7.66 11.94 -4.29
C ALA A 134 8.28 13.06 -5.16
N ILE A 135 9.15 13.93 -4.61
CA ILE A 135 9.86 14.94 -5.41
C ILE A 135 11.02 14.31 -6.17
N TRP A 136 11.64 13.28 -5.60
CA TRP A 136 12.88 12.66 -6.09
C TRP A 136 12.66 11.34 -6.80
N VAL A 137 11.42 10.87 -6.78
CA VAL A 137 10.97 9.61 -7.35
C VAL A 137 10.04 9.94 -8.50
#